data_AF-A0A2H0WSV1-F1
#
_entry.id   AF-A0A2H0WSV1-F1
#
_cell.length_a   1.000
_cell.length_b   1.000
_cell.length_c   1.000
_cell.angle_alpha   90.00
_cell.angle_beta   90.00
_cell.angle_gamma   90.00
#
_symmetry.space_group_name_H-M   'P 1'
#
loop_
_entity.id
_entity.type
_entity.pdbx_description
1 polymer ?
#
loop_
_entity_poly.entity_id
_entity_poly.type
_entity_poly.pdbx_seq_one_letter_code
_entity_poly.pdbx_strand_id
1 'polypeptide(L)'
;MEKNKIEESVCPKCGSTLSEVITTKSGKRLQRCSAGSWNEETRQTEGCAFVKWLPVPDETLDEKCPKCGAPLILSTTRFGKKLKKCSTNSWDPKTRTSSGCDYVEWVKGTSEPLDEKCPDCGENLVLYTTSSGKRMKKCSAGSWDKETRSVVGCNYVEWLK
;
A
#
# COMPACT_ATOMS: atom_id res chain seq x y z
N MET A 1 -32.83 -12.70 6.09
CA MET A 1 -31.89 -13.43 5.20
C MET A 1 -30.49 -13.15 5.72
N GLU A 2 -30.04 -13.92 6.70
CA GLU A 2 -28.80 -13.65 7.44
C GLU A 2 -27.95 -14.91 7.45
N LYS A 3 -27.46 -15.30 6.26
CA LYS A 3 -26.57 -16.45 6.08
C LYS A 3 -25.32 -15.95 5.37
N ASN A 4 -24.38 -15.33 6.09
CA ASN A 4 -22.99 -15.11 5.63
C ASN A 4 -22.06 -14.47 6.67
N LYS A 5 -22.18 -14.79 7.97
CA LYS A 5 -21.26 -14.23 8.99
C LYS A 5 -20.46 -15.27 9.79
N ILE A 6 -20.64 -16.56 9.52
CA ILE A 6 -20.13 -17.65 10.38
C ILE A 6 -18.93 -18.41 9.76
N GLU A 7 -18.71 -18.37 8.44
CA GLU A 7 -17.60 -19.11 7.81
C GLU A 7 -16.24 -18.41 7.87
N GLU A 8 -16.20 -17.15 8.33
CA GLU A 8 -14.98 -16.35 8.33
C GLU A 8 -14.08 -16.53 9.54
N SER A 9 -14.56 -17.20 10.59
CA SER A 9 -13.87 -17.41 11.87
C SER A 9 -13.19 -18.77 12.00
N VAL A 10 -13.30 -19.62 10.98
CA VAL A 10 -12.75 -20.99 10.97
C VAL A 10 -11.59 -21.05 9.98
N CYS A 11 -10.52 -21.73 10.38
CA CYS A 11 -9.38 -21.96 9.51
C CYS A 11 -9.70 -23.05 8.48
N PRO A 12 -9.51 -22.80 7.18
CA PRO A 12 -9.78 -23.77 6.11
C PRO A 12 -8.77 -24.93 6.06
N LYS A 13 -7.65 -24.86 6.81
CA LYS A 13 -6.65 -25.93 6.87
C LYS A 13 -6.80 -26.85 8.07
N CYS A 14 -7.00 -26.27 9.25
CA CYS A 14 -6.99 -26.98 10.54
C CYS A 14 -8.42 -27.21 11.10
N GLY A 15 -9.44 -26.49 10.59
CA GLY A 15 -10.79 -26.48 11.17
C GLY A 15 -10.90 -25.77 12.53
N SER A 16 -9.78 -25.35 13.13
CA SER A 16 -9.75 -24.59 14.38
C SER A 16 -10.16 -23.13 14.15
N THR A 17 -10.50 -22.44 15.24
CA THR A 17 -10.86 -21.01 15.22
C THR A 17 -9.68 -20.13 14.82
N LEU A 18 -9.96 -18.94 14.30
CA LEU A 18 -8.94 -17.92 14.07
C LEU A 18 -8.70 -17.10 15.35
N SER A 19 -7.46 -16.66 15.53
CA SER A 19 -7.07 -15.74 16.60
C SER A 19 -7.69 -14.34 16.40
N GLU A 20 -7.53 -13.50 17.40
CA GLU A 20 -7.82 -12.07 17.29
C GLU A 20 -7.01 -11.41 16.17
N VAL A 21 -7.49 -10.24 15.73
CA VAL A 21 -6.86 -9.46 14.66
C VAL A 21 -5.61 -8.77 15.19
N ILE A 22 -4.44 -9.21 14.69
CA ILE A 22 -3.14 -8.63 15.03
C ILE A 22 -2.72 -7.68 13.92
N THR A 23 -2.13 -6.54 14.29
CA THR A 23 -1.53 -5.59 13.35
C THR A 23 -0.01 -5.72 13.38
N THR A 24 0.61 -5.89 12.21
CA THR A 24 2.07 -5.93 12.09
C THR A 24 2.68 -4.54 12.24
N LYS A 25 4.00 -4.45 12.49
CA LYS A 25 4.76 -3.17 12.45
C LYS A 25 4.57 -2.40 11.12
N SER A 26 4.27 -3.11 10.04
CA SER A 26 3.99 -2.55 8.72
C SER A 26 2.52 -2.13 8.51
N GLY A 27 1.68 -2.16 9.54
CA GLY A 27 0.27 -1.77 9.49
C GLY A 27 -0.66 -2.80 8.85
N LYS A 28 -0.17 -3.99 8.51
CA LYS A 28 -1.00 -5.05 7.92
C LYS A 28 -1.74 -5.81 9.01
N ARG A 29 -3.02 -6.07 8.78
CA ARG A 29 -3.89 -6.79 9.72
C ARG A 29 -3.99 -8.26 9.32
N LEU A 30 -3.86 -9.17 10.28
CA LEU A 30 -3.93 -10.60 10.06
C LEU A 30 -4.57 -11.34 11.23
N GLN A 31 -5.10 -12.53 10.96
CA GLN A 31 -5.52 -13.51 11.96
C GLN A 31 -4.78 -14.84 11.71
N ARG A 32 -4.32 -15.51 12.76
CA ARG A 32 -3.63 -16.81 12.68
C ARG A 32 -4.59 -17.95 13.04
N CYS A 33 -4.34 -19.19 12.61
CA CYS A 33 -5.06 -20.36 13.18
C CYS A 33 -4.73 -20.44 14.68
N SER A 34 -5.73 -20.65 15.54
CA SER A 34 -5.54 -20.78 16.99
C SER A 34 -4.70 -22.00 17.37
N ALA A 35 -4.66 -23.04 16.52
CA ALA A 35 -3.79 -24.20 16.65
C ALA A 35 -2.37 -23.98 16.08
N GLY A 36 -2.00 -22.73 15.75
CA GLY A 36 -0.68 -22.37 15.26
C GLY A 36 -0.06 -21.25 16.09
N SER A 37 1.16 -21.47 16.58
CA SER A 37 1.91 -20.50 17.39
C SER A 37 3.13 -20.01 16.63
N TRP A 38 3.28 -18.68 16.53
CA TRP A 38 4.46 -18.08 15.92
C TRP A 38 5.60 -18.01 16.95
N ASN A 39 6.72 -18.65 16.64
CA ASN A 39 7.94 -18.57 17.43
C ASN A 39 8.84 -17.46 16.87
N GLU A 40 9.13 -16.44 17.69
CA GLU A 40 9.88 -15.25 17.26
C GLU A 40 11.38 -15.53 17.08
N GLU A 41 11.94 -16.44 17.88
CA GLU A 41 13.37 -16.79 17.84
C GLU A 41 13.71 -17.58 16.57
N THR A 42 12.90 -18.59 16.25
CA THR A 42 13.10 -19.43 15.07
C THR A 42 12.48 -18.85 13.81
N ARG A 43 11.63 -17.81 13.95
CA ARG A 43 10.80 -17.24 12.87
C ARG A 43 9.98 -18.29 12.13
N GLN A 44 9.52 -19.30 12.85
CA GLN A 44 8.71 -20.40 12.32
C GLN A 44 7.37 -20.47 13.05
N THR A 45 6.38 -21.08 12.39
CA THR A 45 5.09 -21.37 13.02
C THR A 45 5.06 -22.83 13.41
N GLU A 46 4.85 -23.10 14.69
CA GLU A 46 4.62 -24.44 15.21
C GLU A 46 3.12 -24.74 15.12
N GLY A 47 2.75 -25.91 14.58
CA GLY A 47 1.35 -26.28 14.34
C GLY A 47 0.84 -25.75 13.00
N CYS A 48 -0.37 -25.14 12.98
CA CYS A 48 -0.98 -24.71 11.73
C CYS A 48 -0.46 -23.34 11.25
N ALA A 49 0.29 -23.33 10.15
CA ALA A 49 0.83 -22.11 9.52
C ALA A 49 -0.20 -21.26 8.75
N PHE A 50 -1.51 -21.45 8.95
CA PHE A 50 -2.52 -20.68 8.25
C PHE A 50 -2.61 -19.25 8.79
N VAL A 51 -2.58 -18.27 7.88
CA VAL A 51 -2.73 -16.84 8.17
C VAL A 51 -3.78 -16.25 7.22
N LYS A 52 -4.84 -15.68 7.79
CA LYS A 52 -5.84 -14.89 7.07
C LYS A 52 -5.40 -13.42 7.09
N TRP A 53 -5.09 -12.88 5.91
CA TRP A 53 -4.79 -11.47 5.75
C TRP A 53 -6.07 -10.68 5.57
N LEU A 54 -6.24 -9.61 6.34
CA LEU A 54 -7.39 -8.72 6.23
C LEU A 54 -7.03 -7.50 5.39
N PRO A 55 -7.97 -6.96 4.60
CA PRO A 55 -7.75 -5.71 3.90
C PRO A 55 -7.52 -4.56 4.89
N VAL A 56 -6.69 -3.61 4.49
CA VAL A 56 -6.54 -2.34 5.22
C VAL A 56 -7.86 -1.58 5.07
N PRO A 57 -8.45 -1.07 6.17
CA PRO A 57 -9.67 -0.27 6.07
C PRO A 57 -9.42 0.99 5.24
N ASP A 58 -10.38 1.34 4.39
CA ASP A 58 -10.33 2.56 3.61
C ASP A 58 -10.64 3.77 4.51
N GLU A 59 -9.91 4.87 4.35
CA GLU A 59 -10.13 6.12 5.09
C GLU A 59 -10.97 7.08 4.25
N THR A 60 -12.05 7.64 4.80
CA THR A 60 -12.87 8.65 4.10
C THR A 60 -12.17 10.00 4.06
N LEU A 61 -12.13 10.62 2.89
CA LEU A 61 -11.59 11.97 2.67
C LEU A 61 -12.73 12.98 2.57
N ASP A 62 -12.46 14.24 2.94
CA ASP A 62 -13.41 15.35 2.81
C ASP A 62 -13.58 15.84 1.36
N GLU A 63 -12.72 15.37 0.46
CA GLU A 63 -12.75 15.70 -0.97
C GLU A 63 -13.87 14.94 -1.70
N LYS A 64 -14.56 15.64 -2.62
CA LYS A 64 -15.60 15.04 -3.46
C LYS A 64 -15.03 14.56 -4.79
N CYS A 65 -15.60 13.48 -5.30
CA CYS A 65 -15.26 12.93 -6.61
C CYS A 65 -15.65 13.91 -7.71
N PRO A 66 -14.72 14.32 -8.60
CA PRO A 66 -15.02 15.29 -9.66
C PRO A 66 -16.00 14.76 -10.72
N LYS A 67 -16.16 13.43 -10.82
CA LYS A 67 -17.08 12.79 -11.79
C LYS A 67 -18.52 12.63 -11.30
N CYS A 68 -18.75 12.40 -10.01
CA CYS A 68 -20.07 12.03 -9.48
C CYS A 68 -20.47 12.74 -8.18
N GLY A 69 -19.59 13.56 -7.59
CA GLY A 69 -19.86 14.32 -6.36
C GLY A 69 -19.88 13.50 -5.06
N ALA A 70 -19.79 12.17 -5.13
CA ALA A 70 -19.68 11.29 -3.98
C ALA A 70 -18.33 11.49 -3.25
N PRO A 71 -18.21 11.16 -1.94
CA PRO A 71 -16.95 11.34 -1.21
C PRO A 71 -15.85 10.44 -1.76
N LEU A 72 -14.61 10.95 -1.73
CA LEU A 72 -13.42 10.16 -2.02
C LEU A 72 -12.98 9.36 -0.80
N ILE A 73 -12.35 8.22 -1.06
CA ILE A 73 -11.76 7.38 -0.03
C ILE A 73 -10.31 7.08 -0.37
N LEU A 74 -9.45 7.13 0.64
CA LEU A 74 -8.05 6.73 0.57
C LEU A 74 -7.96 5.22 0.79
N SER A 75 -7.59 4.50 -0.27
CA SER A 75 -7.44 3.06 -0.26
C SER A 75 -5.97 2.67 -0.42
N THR A 76 -5.55 1.63 0.27
CA THR A 76 -4.18 1.09 0.19
C THR A 76 -4.19 -0.27 -0.49
N THR A 77 -3.46 -0.38 -1.60
CA THR A 77 -3.31 -1.66 -2.31
C THR A 77 -2.53 -2.69 -1.49
N ARG A 78 -2.60 -3.97 -1.88
CA ARG A 78 -1.77 -5.06 -1.32
C ARG A 78 -0.26 -4.77 -1.31
N PHE A 79 0.20 -3.91 -2.22
CA PHE A 79 1.60 -3.52 -2.38
C PHE A 79 1.95 -2.25 -1.58
N GLY A 80 1.03 -1.72 -0.77
CA GLY A 80 1.25 -0.53 0.06
C GLY A 80 1.18 0.79 -0.70
N LYS A 81 0.79 0.78 -1.98
CA LYS A 81 0.54 2.02 -2.74
C LYS A 81 -0.83 2.58 -2.35
N LYS A 82 -0.86 3.87 -2.04
CA LYS A 82 -2.08 4.62 -1.70
C LYS A 82 -2.71 5.22 -2.96
N LEU A 83 -4.04 5.17 -3.04
CA LEU A 83 -4.83 5.81 -4.08
C LEU A 83 -6.09 6.43 -3.49
N LYS A 84 -6.54 7.54 -4.06
CA LYS A 84 -7.88 8.07 -3.84
C LYS A 84 -8.81 7.42 -4.86
N LYS A 85 -9.90 6.80 -4.43
CA LYS A 85 -10.95 6.28 -5.31
C LYS A 85 -12.30 6.85 -4.90
N CYS A 86 -13.25 6.86 -5.83
CA CYS A 86 -14.63 7.19 -5.46
C CYS A 86 -15.18 6.16 -4.47
N SER A 87 -15.91 6.60 -3.44
CA SER A 87 -16.63 5.73 -2.51
C SER A 87 -17.60 4.77 -3.20
N THR A 88 -18.16 5.16 -4.35
CA THR A 88 -19.07 4.30 -5.13
C THR A 88 -18.34 3.27 -5.99
N ASN A 89 -17.00 3.33 -6.08
CA ASN A 89 -16.22 2.39 -6.88
C ASN A 89 -16.15 1.05 -6.16
N SER A 90 -16.67 0.00 -6.78
CA SER A 90 -16.60 -1.36 -6.26
C SER A 90 -15.94 -2.29 -7.28
N TRP A 91 -14.92 -3.02 -6.84
CA TRP A 91 -14.21 -4.00 -7.65
C TRP A 91 -14.78 -5.40 -7.40
N ASP A 92 -15.31 -6.04 -8.44
CA ASP A 92 -15.70 -7.44 -8.36
C ASP A 92 -14.52 -8.35 -8.76
N PRO A 93 -13.94 -9.12 -7.83
CA PRO A 93 -12.81 -9.98 -8.11
C PRO A 93 -13.15 -11.18 -9.02
N LYS A 94 -14.42 -11.62 -9.08
CA LYS A 94 -14.84 -12.76 -9.91
C LYS A 94 -14.88 -12.39 -11.39
N THR A 95 -15.51 -11.26 -11.69
CA THR A 95 -15.63 -10.76 -13.07
C THR A 95 -14.48 -9.86 -13.49
N ARG A 96 -13.66 -9.41 -12.52
CA ARG A 96 -12.56 -8.45 -12.72
C ARG A 96 -13.04 -7.14 -13.35
N THR A 97 -14.22 -6.69 -12.94
CA THR A 97 -14.83 -5.45 -13.42
C THR A 97 -14.99 -4.45 -12.28
N SER A 98 -14.88 -3.16 -12.61
CA SER A 98 -15.26 -2.08 -11.70
C SER A 98 -16.71 -1.69 -11.96
N SER A 99 -17.51 -1.70 -10.91
CA SER A 99 -18.87 -1.16 -10.89
C SER A 99 -18.90 0.21 -10.20
N GLY A 100 -19.80 1.09 -10.65
CA GLY A 100 -19.93 2.46 -10.14
C GLY A 100 -18.98 3.45 -10.83
N CYS A 101 -18.62 4.52 -10.12
CA CYS A 101 -17.72 5.55 -10.66
C CYS A 101 -16.28 5.04 -10.77
N ASP A 102 -15.67 5.19 -11.94
CA ASP A 102 -14.32 4.74 -12.30
C ASP A 102 -13.19 5.70 -11.86
N TYR A 103 -13.51 6.75 -11.10
CA TYR A 103 -12.50 7.73 -10.68
C TYR A 103 -11.49 7.11 -9.70
N VAL A 104 -10.22 7.15 -10.11
CA VAL A 104 -9.06 6.69 -9.34
C VAL A 104 -7.89 7.65 -9.58
N GLU A 105 -7.29 8.10 -8.48
CA GLU A 105 -6.10 8.96 -8.49
C GLU A 105 -5.01 8.36 -7.60
N TRP A 106 -3.82 8.16 -8.15
CA TRP A 106 -2.69 7.64 -7.39
C TRP A 106 -2.05 8.74 -6.56
N VAL A 107 -1.83 8.48 -5.27
CA VAL A 107 -1.05 9.39 -4.42
C VAL A 107 0.42 9.27 -4.82
N LYS A 108 0.92 10.28 -5.53
CA LYS A 108 2.32 10.39 -5.95
C LYS A 108 3.17 10.97 -4.82
N GLY A 109 4.48 10.75 -4.91
CA GLY A 109 5.43 11.45 -4.04
C GLY A 109 5.60 12.93 -4.44
N THR A 110 5.95 13.77 -3.48
CA THR A 110 6.17 15.21 -3.67
C THR A 110 7.64 15.50 -3.86
N SER A 111 7.97 16.47 -4.71
CA SER A 111 9.33 16.95 -4.93
C SER A 111 9.44 18.42 -4.54
N GLU A 112 10.39 18.75 -3.66
CA GLU A 112 10.71 20.10 -3.22
C GLU A 112 12.13 20.46 -3.69
N PRO A 113 12.35 21.62 -4.33
CA PRO A 113 13.68 22.04 -4.76
C PRO A 113 14.57 22.38 -3.55
N LEU A 114 15.84 21.98 -3.60
CA LEU A 114 16.86 22.35 -2.62
C LEU A 114 17.94 23.21 -3.29
N ASP A 115 18.54 24.11 -2.53
CA ASP A 115 19.67 24.95 -2.98
C ASP A 115 21.03 24.22 -2.93
N GLU A 116 21.03 22.95 -2.50
CA GLU A 116 22.22 22.10 -2.46
C GLU A 116 22.61 21.62 -3.87
N LYS A 117 23.92 21.57 -4.13
CA LYS A 117 24.48 21.13 -5.41
C LYS A 117 24.77 19.64 -5.41
N CYS A 118 24.47 18.97 -6.52
CA CYS A 118 24.76 17.57 -6.74
C CYS A 118 26.28 17.35 -6.84
N PRO A 119 26.88 16.42 -6.07
CA PRO A 119 28.32 16.17 -6.10
C PRO A 119 28.82 15.58 -7.43
N ASP A 120 27.96 14.92 -8.21
CA ASP A 120 28.35 14.23 -9.44
C ASP A 120 28.28 15.13 -10.69
N CYS A 121 27.39 16.12 -10.71
CA CYS A 121 27.15 16.95 -11.91
C CYS A 121 26.99 18.46 -11.65
N GLY A 122 26.94 18.91 -10.39
CA GLY A 122 26.80 20.32 -10.05
C GLY A 122 25.41 20.94 -10.25
N GLU A 123 24.41 20.15 -10.66
CA GLU A 123 23.01 20.60 -10.75
C GLU A 123 22.32 20.66 -9.38
N ASN A 124 21.19 21.35 -9.27
CA ASN A 124 20.46 21.45 -8.01
C ASN A 124 19.84 20.11 -7.58
N LEU A 125 19.88 19.83 -6.27
CA LEU A 125 19.21 18.68 -5.68
C LEU A 125 17.72 18.95 -5.46
N VAL A 126 16.95 17.87 -5.45
CA VAL A 126 15.52 17.88 -5.17
C VAL A 126 15.25 16.89 -4.05
N LEU A 127 14.57 17.35 -3.01
CA LEU A 127 14.06 16.48 -1.95
C LEU A 127 12.78 15.84 -2.45
N TYR A 128 12.83 14.52 -2.64
CA TYR A 128 11.69 13.71 -3.00
C TYR A 128 11.18 12.93 -1.79
N THR A 129 9.90 13.13 -1.47
CA THR A 129 9.20 12.35 -0.45
C THR A 129 8.32 11.32 -1.14
N THR A 130 8.56 10.04 -0.89
CA THR A 130 7.74 8.95 -1.45
C THR A 130 6.33 8.97 -0.85
N SER A 131 5.37 8.30 -1.50
CA SER A 131 4.02 8.12 -0.93
C SER A 131 3.98 7.32 0.38
N SER A 132 5.08 6.64 0.72
CA SER A 132 5.28 5.97 2.01
C SER A 132 5.97 6.84 3.06
N GLY A 133 6.27 8.10 2.74
CA GLY A 133 6.91 9.07 3.65
C GLY A 133 8.44 8.99 3.73
N LYS A 134 9.08 8.09 2.97
CA LYS A 134 10.56 8.05 2.90
C LYS A 134 11.07 9.23 2.10
N ARG A 135 12.13 9.87 2.58
CA ARG A 135 12.72 11.04 1.93
C ARG A 135 14.04 10.67 1.27
N MET A 136 14.28 11.21 0.08
CA MET A 136 15.56 11.09 -0.61
C MET A 136 15.90 12.39 -1.33
N LYS A 137 17.17 12.74 -1.37
CA LYS A 137 17.69 13.77 -2.27
C LYS A 137 18.03 13.11 -3.60
N LYS A 138 17.55 13.66 -4.70
CA LYS A 138 17.89 13.21 -6.05
C LYS A 138 18.34 14.39 -6.89
N CYS A 139 19.19 14.14 -7.87
CA CYS A 139 19.55 15.17 -8.85
C CYS A 139 18.33 15.60 -9.68
N SER A 140 18.17 16.90 -9.91
CA SER A 140 17.11 17.45 -10.77
C SER A 140 17.23 16.97 -12.23
N ALA A 141 18.46 16.78 -12.71
CA ALA A 141 18.77 16.32 -14.07
C ALA A 141 18.59 14.81 -14.26
N GLY A 142 18.37 14.04 -13.19
CA GLY A 142 18.15 12.60 -13.24
C GLY A 142 16.70 12.23 -13.48
N SER A 143 16.41 11.57 -14.60
CA SER A 143 15.07 11.06 -14.91
C SER A 143 15.07 9.56 -15.19
N TRP A 144 14.00 8.88 -14.83
CA TRP A 144 13.82 7.46 -15.11
C TRP A 144 13.16 7.27 -16.47
N ASP A 145 13.86 6.62 -17.39
CA ASP A 145 13.31 6.22 -18.68
C ASP A 145 12.62 4.85 -18.55
N LYS A 146 11.33 4.82 -18.88
CA LYS A 146 10.48 3.63 -18.75
C LYS A 146 10.79 2.58 -19.82
N GLU A 147 11.23 2.99 -21.00
CA GLU A 147 11.49 2.11 -22.14
C GLU A 147 12.78 1.34 -21.94
N THR A 148 13.85 2.06 -21.64
CA THR A 148 15.18 1.49 -21.40
C THR A 148 15.36 0.97 -19.97
N ARG A 149 14.44 1.30 -19.06
CA ARG A 149 14.47 0.95 -17.63
C ARG A 149 15.80 1.36 -16.97
N SER A 150 16.31 2.52 -17.38
CA SER A 150 17.55 3.09 -16.86
C SER A 150 17.36 4.56 -16.52
N VAL A 151 18.34 5.14 -15.82
CA VAL A 151 18.36 6.56 -15.52
C VAL A 151 19.02 7.29 -16.68
N VAL A 152 18.32 8.29 -17.21
CA VAL A 152 18.85 9.25 -18.18
C VAL A 152 19.31 10.49 -17.41
N GLY A 153 20.55 10.91 -17.62
CA GLY A 153 21.18 12.02 -16.89
C GLY A 153 21.94 11.56 -15.64
N CYS A 154 21.91 12.37 -14.59
CA CYS A 154 22.62 12.07 -13.34
C CYS A 154 21.83 11.08 -12.48
N ASN A 155 22.48 9.99 -12.05
CA ASN A 155 21.87 8.94 -11.24
C ASN A 155 22.05 9.13 -9.73
N TYR A 156 22.51 10.30 -9.29
CA TYR A 156 22.72 10.61 -7.88
C TYR A 156 21.41 10.54 -7.08
N VAL A 157 21.40 9.66 -6.07
CA VAL A 157 20.31 9.49 -5.11
C VAL A 157 20.89 9.24 -3.73
N GLU A 158 20.47 10.05 -2.75
CA GLU A 158 20.83 9.91 -1.34
C GLU A 158 19.56 9.70 -0.51
N TRP A 159 19.46 8.57 0.19
CA TRP A 159 18.34 8.30 1.09
C TRP A 159 18.56 8.94 2.45
N LEU A 160 17.60 9.75 2.89
CA LEU A 160 17.58 10.30 4.24
C LEU A 160 16.98 9.25 5.18
N LYS A 161 17.68 8.96 6.29
CA LYS A 161 17.24 8.02 7.33
C LYS A 161 16.23 8.64 8.27
#